data_AF-A0A661IU17-F1
#
_entry.id   AF-A0A661IU17-F1
#
_cell.length_a   1.000
_cell.length_b   1.000
_cell.length_c   1.000
_cell.angle_alpha   90.00
_cell.angle_beta   90.00
_cell.angle_gamma   90.00
#
_symmetry.space_group_name_H-M   'P 1'
#
loop_
_entity.id
_entity.type
_entity.pdbx_description
1 polymer ?
#
loop_
_entity_poly.entity_id
_entity_poly.type
_entity_poly.pdbx_seq_one_letter_code
_entity_poly.pdbx_strand_id
1 'polypeptide(L)'
;MRSERMTKGMERAPHRALFKAMGYTDEELSRPIIGIANSWNELIPGHIHLKEIARAVKEGVRMAGGTPMEFSTIGVCDGIAMGHEGMKYSLPSRELIADSIELMAMAYAFDGLVLIPNCDKIIPGMMMAMARLDIPAIIVSGGPMLAGTHRGRKVDLISVFEAVGQVARGAMEKGELLELEGCACPGPGSCAGMFTANSMNCLSEALGIALPGNGTIPAVDARRIRLAKLSGIRIVEMVREDLRPSKILTREAFENAIAVDMAFGGSTNTVLHLPAIAREAGIELPLELFNRISDRTPHICNLRPGGPYHLEDLDRAGGVQAIMAILREGNLIHPEALTVSGKTVGEVLKGVGRRGWEVIRPKDRRHKPTGGEGVVYGNLAA
;
A
#
# COMPACT_ATOMS: atom_id res chain seq x y z
N MET A 1 27.99 -6.25 1.77
CA MET A 1 26.63 -6.07 2.34
C MET A 1 26.66 -4.90 3.32
N ARG A 2 25.56 -4.15 3.49
CA ARG A 2 25.49 -3.02 4.43
C ARG A 2 25.65 -3.51 5.87
N SER A 3 25.08 -4.67 6.19
CA SER A 3 25.09 -5.26 7.53
C SER A 3 26.48 -5.67 8.02
N GLU A 4 27.46 -5.84 7.13
CA GLU A 4 28.85 -6.14 7.50
C GLU A 4 29.45 -5.06 8.41
N ARG A 5 28.91 -3.83 8.39
CA ARG A 5 29.28 -2.75 9.31
C ARG A 5 29.05 -3.08 10.78
N MET A 6 28.14 -4.00 11.08
CA MET A 6 27.83 -4.45 12.44
C MET A 6 28.19 -5.92 12.69
N THR A 7 28.40 -6.73 11.65
CA THR A 7 28.63 -8.18 11.81
C THR A 7 30.06 -8.62 11.50
N LYS A 8 30.83 -7.93 10.65
CA LYS A 8 32.13 -8.41 10.14
C LYS A 8 33.32 -7.75 10.82
N GLY A 9 34.39 -8.50 11.05
CA GLY A 9 35.64 -7.99 11.64
C GLY A 9 35.74 -8.20 13.16
N MET A 10 36.97 -8.12 13.67
CA MET A 10 37.26 -8.28 15.10
C MET A 10 36.63 -7.16 15.92
N GLU A 11 36.68 -5.93 15.40
CA GLU A 11 36.13 -4.72 16.00
C GLU A 11 34.61 -4.77 16.20
N ARG A 12 33.91 -5.66 15.48
CA ARG A 12 32.47 -5.89 15.63
C ARG A 12 32.12 -7.00 16.62
N ALA A 13 33.08 -7.57 17.34
CA ALA A 13 32.82 -8.54 18.40
C ALA A 13 31.83 -8.05 19.48
N PRO A 14 31.89 -6.78 19.96
CA PRO A 14 30.89 -6.28 20.91
C PRO A 14 29.46 -6.25 20.34
N HIS A 15 29.32 -5.92 19.05
CA HIS A 15 28.02 -5.87 18.36
C HIS A 15 27.46 -7.30 18.22
N ARG A 16 28.30 -8.25 17.75
CA ARG A 16 27.92 -9.66 17.69
C ARG A 16 27.59 -10.25 19.05
N ALA A 17 28.24 -9.83 20.14
CA ALA A 17 27.90 -10.27 21.49
C ALA A 17 26.47 -9.87 21.87
N LEU A 18 26.03 -8.65 21.54
CA LEU A 18 24.65 -8.20 21.74
C LEU A 18 23.66 -8.98 20.85
N PHE A 19 24.02 -9.26 19.59
CA PHE A 19 23.19 -10.12 18.74
C PHE A 19 23.06 -11.54 19.32
N LYS A 20 24.15 -12.14 19.78
CA LYS A 20 24.13 -13.47 20.40
C LYS A 20 23.32 -13.49 21.70
N ALA A 21 23.29 -12.39 22.46
CA ALA A 21 22.42 -12.26 23.63
C ALA A 21 20.92 -12.31 23.28
N MET A 22 20.53 -11.95 22.05
CA MET A 22 19.17 -12.10 21.53
C MET A 22 18.90 -13.50 20.94
N GLY A 23 19.90 -14.39 20.93
CA GLY A 23 19.78 -15.75 20.40
C GLY A 23 20.21 -15.94 18.95
N TYR A 24 20.79 -14.93 18.30
CA TYR A 24 21.30 -15.09 16.92
C TYR A 24 22.54 -15.98 16.87
N THR A 25 22.55 -16.89 15.90
CA THR A 25 23.71 -17.73 15.58
C THR A 25 24.71 -17.01 14.67
N ASP A 26 25.95 -17.51 14.59
CA ASP A 26 26.94 -16.97 13.64
C ASP A 26 26.50 -17.17 12.17
N GLU A 27 25.76 -18.23 11.87
CA GLU A 27 25.17 -18.50 10.56
C GLU A 27 24.09 -17.47 10.20
N GLU A 28 23.24 -17.06 11.14
CA GLU A 28 22.27 -16.00 10.88
C GLU A 28 22.95 -14.64 10.68
N LEU A 29 24.02 -14.35 11.41
CA LEU A 29 24.75 -13.09 11.29
C LEU A 29 25.64 -13.00 10.04
N SER A 30 25.89 -14.12 9.36
CA SER A 30 26.62 -14.17 8.08
C SER A 30 25.73 -13.94 6.86
N ARG A 31 24.40 -14.09 7.01
CA ARG A 31 23.39 -13.92 5.96
C ARG A 31 22.98 -12.45 5.77
N PRO A 32 22.33 -12.11 4.63
CA PRO A 32 21.73 -10.78 4.47
C PRO A 32 20.73 -10.49 5.59
N ILE A 33 20.88 -9.36 6.26
CA ILE A 33 20.01 -8.94 7.37
C ILE A 33 18.90 -8.05 6.82
N ILE A 34 17.66 -8.53 6.92
CA ILE A 34 16.47 -7.87 6.39
C ILE A 34 15.70 -7.21 7.53
N GLY A 35 15.57 -5.88 7.49
CA GLY A 35 14.72 -5.15 8.41
C GLY A 35 13.25 -5.31 8.02
N ILE A 36 12.39 -5.65 8.98
CA ILE A 36 10.94 -5.73 8.77
C ILE A 36 10.30 -4.60 9.57
N ALA A 37 9.92 -3.53 8.89
CA ALA A 37 9.24 -2.39 9.48
C ALA A 37 7.73 -2.69 9.58
N ASN A 38 7.26 -2.97 10.78
CA ASN A 38 5.88 -3.35 11.05
C ASN A 38 5.11 -2.21 11.74
N SER A 39 3.95 -1.82 11.23
CA SER A 39 3.09 -0.83 11.89
C SER A 39 2.06 -1.45 12.84
N TRP A 40 2.19 -2.73 13.22
CA TRP A 40 1.24 -3.42 14.12
C TRP A 40 0.95 -2.61 15.40
N ASN A 41 -0.32 -2.52 15.75
CA ASN A 41 -0.81 -2.02 17.02
C ASN A 41 -2.27 -2.48 17.24
N GLU A 42 -2.78 -2.26 18.45
CA GLU A 42 -4.15 -2.63 18.85
C GLU A 42 -5.15 -1.48 18.70
N LEU A 43 -4.71 -0.33 18.19
CA LEU A 43 -5.53 0.89 18.06
C LEU A 43 -6.23 0.97 16.69
N ILE A 44 -5.65 0.34 15.67
CA ILE A 44 -6.10 0.45 14.28
C ILE A 44 -6.63 -0.93 13.83
N PRO A 45 -7.92 -1.07 13.47
CA PRO A 45 -8.49 -2.34 13.00
C PRO A 45 -7.72 -2.95 11.81
N GLY A 46 -7.17 -2.10 10.95
CA GLY A 46 -6.34 -2.54 9.83
C GLY A 46 -4.98 -3.10 10.21
N HIS A 47 -4.57 -2.98 11.47
CA HIS A 47 -3.23 -3.32 11.92
C HIS A 47 -3.19 -4.52 12.87
N ILE A 48 -4.33 -4.95 13.42
CA ILE A 48 -4.39 -5.98 14.47
C ILE A 48 -3.78 -7.32 14.04
N HIS A 49 -3.83 -7.64 12.74
CA HIS A 49 -3.31 -8.88 12.15
C HIS A 49 -1.91 -8.76 11.53
N LEU A 50 -1.25 -7.61 11.65
CA LEU A 50 0.07 -7.41 11.01
C LEU A 50 1.18 -8.22 11.69
N LYS A 51 0.97 -8.74 12.91
CA LYS A 51 1.87 -9.71 13.54
C LYS A 51 1.95 -10.99 12.72
N GLU A 52 0.83 -11.47 12.20
CA GLU A 52 0.74 -12.66 11.35
C GLU A 52 1.39 -12.42 9.99
N ILE A 53 1.22 -11.22 9.43
CA ILE A 53 1.89 -10.80 8.19
C ILE A 53 3.40 -10.76 8.39
N ALA A 54 3.88 -10.10 9.44
CA ALA A 54 5.30 -10.04 9.77
C ALA A 54 5.89 -11.43 10.03
N ARG A 55 5.17 -12.32 10.73
CA ARG A 55 5.58 -13.72 10.89
C ARG A 55 5.76 -14.42 9.54
N ALA A 56 4.80 -14.27 8.63
CA ALA A 56 4.86 -14.86 7.30
C ALA A 56 6.01 -14.29 6.44
N VAL A 57 6.27 -12.98 6.51
CA VAL A 57 7.45 -12.36 5.89
C VAL A 57 8.74 -12.96 6.47
N LYS A 58 8.86 -13.04 7.80
CA LYS A 58 10.03 -13.64 8.47
C LYS A 58 10.29 -15.07 8.02
N GLU A 59 9.24 -15.88 7.87
CA GLU A 59 9.34 -17.24 7.33
C GLU A 59 9.91 -17.22 5.91
N GLY A 60 9.38 -16.35 5.03
CA GLY A 60 9.88 -16.20 3.66
C GLY A 60 11.35 -15.77 3.59
N VAL A 61 11.76 -14.80 4.41
CA VAL A 61 13.15 -14.34 4.49
C VAL A 61 14.08 -15.50 4.89
N ARG A 62 13.71 -16.26 5.92
CA ARG A 62 14.49 -17.42 6.36
C ARG A 62 14.59 -18.50 5.29
N MET A 63 13.48 -18.79 4.60
CA MET A 63 13.44 -19.75 3.48
C MET A 63 14.40 -19.37 2.35
N ALA A 64 14.59 -18.08 2.09
CA ALA A 64 15.50 -17.59 1.06
C ALA A 64 16.96 -17.44 1.53
N GLY A 65 17.26 -17.77 2.79
CA GLY A 65 18.61 -17.67 3.36
C GLY A 65 18.98 -16.26 3.82
N GLY A 66 18.00 -15.44 4.20
CA GLY A 66 18.21 -14.18 4.92
C GLY A 66 17.92 -14.30 6.42
N THR A 67 18.27 -13.26 7.17
CA THR A 67 18.02 -13.13 8.61
C THR A 67 17.08 -11.95 8.85
N PRO A 68 15.81 -12.20 9.23
CA PRO A 68 14.87 -11.11 9.43
C PRO A 68 14.98 -10.52 10.84
N MET A 69 14.97 -9.18 10.93
CA MET A 69 14.90 -8.42 12.17
C MET A 69 13.70 -7.48 12.13
N GLU A 70 12.70 -7.75 12.96
CA GLU A 70 11.47 -6.95 13.02
C GLU A 70 11.62 -5.78 13.98
N PHE A 71 11.12 -4.62 13.57
CA PHE A 71 10.96 -3.44 14.41
C PHE A 71 9.64 -2.73 14.11
N SER A 72 9.21 -1.88 15.02
CA SER A 72 7.92 -1.20 14.92
C SER A 72 8.05 0.28 14.55
N THR A 73 7.01 0.79 13.90
CA THR A 73 6.73 2.23 13.78
C THR A 73 5.30 2.53 14.28
N ILE A 74 4.99 3.80 14.48
CA ILE A 74 3.68 4.27 14.92
C ILE A 74 2.63 4.16 13.80
N GLY A 75 1.36 4.40 14.15
CA GLY A 75 0.30 4.63 13.17
C GLY A 75 -0.86 5.38 13.81
N VAL A 76 -1.60 6.13 12.99
CA VAL A 76 -2.85 6.81 13.38
C VAL A 76 -3.99 6.30 12.50
N CYS A 77 -5.15 6.01 13.10
CA CYS A 77 -6.37 5.68 12.35
C CYS A 77 -7.16 6.96 12.05
N ASP A 78 -7.18 7.37 10.79
CA ASP A 78 -7.98 8.52 10.34
C ASP A 78 -9.47 8.34 10.67
N GLY A 79 -10.00 7.12 10.56
CA GLY A 79 -11.41 6.83 10.87
C GLY A 79 -11.77 7.09 12.33
N ILE A 80 -10.88 6.77 13.27
CA ILE A 80 -11.10 7.02 14.71
C ILE A 80 -10.82 8.48 15.05
N ALA A 81 -9.77 9.07 14.47
CA ALA A 81 -9.37 10.45 14.72
C ALA A 81 -10.36 11.50 14.16
N MET A 82 -11.30 11.08 13.31
CA MET A 82 -12.22 11.94 12.59
C MET A 82 -13.20 12.64 13.55
N GLY A 83 -13.43 13.93 13.33
CA GLY A 83 -14.41 14.71 14.09
C GLY A 83 -13.94 15.24 15.45
N HIS A 84 -12.66 15.08 15.79
CA HIS A 84 -12.08 15.66 17.01
C HIS A 84 -10.61 16.12 16.81
N GLU A 85 -9.97 16.64 17.86
CA GLU A 85 -8.63 17.23 17.79
C GLU A 85 -7.54 16.26 17.27
N GLY A 86 -7.75 14.95 17.41
CA GLY A 86 -6.82 13.91 16.95
C GLY A 86 -6.53 13.98 15.45
N MET A 87 -7.48 14.47 14.63
CA MET A 87 -7.27 14.59 13.18
C MET A 87 -6.10 15.51 12.82
N LYS A 88 -5.74 16.47 13.68
CA LYS A 88 -4.55 17.33 13.49
C LYS A 88 -3.23 16.55 13.46
N TYR A 89 -3.21 15.33 14.00
CA TYR A 89 -2.04 14.46 14.09
C TYR A 89 -1.97 13.39 13.00
N SER A 90 -2.98 13.28 12.12
CA SER A 90 -3.00 12.29 11.04
C SER A 90 -1.88 12.54 10.03
N LEU A 91 -1.91 13.64 9.27
CA LEU A 91 -0.94 13.89 8.20
C LEU A 91 0.52 14.00 8.72
N PRO A 92 0.82 14.69 9.84
CA PRO A 92 2.18 14.71 10.40
C PRO A 92 2.73 13.33 10.76
N SER A 93 1.87 12.35 11.06
CA SER A 93 2.33 10.98 11.31
C SER A 93 3.03 10.34 10.11
N ARG A 94 2.71 10.77 8.87
CA ARG A 94 3.39 10.32 7.65
C ARG A 94 4.90 10.58 7.70
N GLU A 95 5.28 11.79 8.10
CA GLU A 95 6.69 12.20 8.20
C GLU A 95 7.40 11.45 9.32
N LEU A 96 6.77 11.37 10.50
CA LEU A 96 7.34 10.62 11.64
C LEU A 96 7.55 9.14 11.32
N ILE A 97 6.65 8.53 10.56
CA ILE A 97 6.81 7.15 10.11
C ILE A 97 8.00 7.05 9.16
N ALA A 98 8.13 7.94 8.18
CA ALA A 98 9.25 7.96 7.26
C ALA A 98 10.59 8.09 8.01
N ASP A 99 10.68 9.07 8.91
CA ASP A 99 11.87 9.34 9.71
C ASP A 99 12.20 8.18 10.66
N SER A 100 11.20 7.57 11.30
CA SER A 100 11.43 6.44 12.21
C SER A 100 12.04 5.23 11.49
N ILE A 101 11.63 4.97 10.25
CA ILE A 101 12.16 3.87 9.44
C ILE A 101 13.56 4.20 8.95
N GLU A 102 13.80 5.45 8.53
CA GLU A 102 15.14 5.92 8.15
C GLU A 102 16.12 5.76 9.30
N LEU A 103 15.77 6.22 10.51
CA LEU A 103 16.60 6.08 11.71
C LEU A 103 16.98 4.62 11.97
N MET A 104 16.00 3.71 11.94
CA MET A 104 16.25 2.29 12.17
C MET A 104 17.12 1.67 11.07
N ALA A 105 16.83 1.96 9.80
CA ALA A 105 17.57 1.40 8.67
C ALA A 105 19.03 1.89 8.59
N MET A 106 19.27 3.13 9.00
CA MET A 106 20.61 3.70 9.03
C MET A 106 21.40 3.26 10.26
N ALA A 107 20.77 3.16 11.43
CA ALA A 107 21.41 2.72 12.67
C ALA A 107 21.81 1.23 12.63
N TYR A 108 20.94 0.36 12.10
CA TYR A 108 21.17 -1.08 12.03
C TYR A 108 21.71 -1.56 10.67
N ALA A 109 21.98 -0.63 9.75
CA ALA A 109 22.61 -0.91 8.45
C ALA A 109 22.01 -2.13 7.71
N PHE A 110 20.68 -2.26 7.70
CA PHE A 110 19.99 -3.38 7.04
C PHE A 110 20.38 -3.47 5.56
N ASP A 111 20.44 -4.71 5.05
CA ASP A 111 20.75 -4.98 3.63
C ASP A 111 19.53 -4.81 2.73
N GLY A 112 18.35 -5.09 3.26
CA GLY A 112 17.06 -4.91 2.60
C GLY A 112 15.94 -4.65 3.59
N LEU A 113 14.81 -4.14 3.10
CA LEU A 113 13.66 -3.79 3.92
C LEU A 113 12.37 -4.44 3.41
N VAL A 114 11.56 -4.96 4.33
CA VAL A 114 10.15 -5.23 4.07
C VAL A 114 9.31 -4.27 4.89
N LEU A 115 8.44 -3.54 4.22
CA LEU A 115 7.57 -2.54 4.84
C LEU A 115 6.14 -3.09 4.89
N ILE A 116 5.57 -3.13 6.09
CA ILE A 116 4.23 -3.71 6.34
C ILE A 116 3.27 -2.62 6.82
N PRO A 117 2.67 -1.84 5.90
CA PRO A 117 1.64 -0.86 6.24
C PRO A 117 0.23 -1.46 6.14
N ASN A 118 -0.78 -0.68 6.52
CA ASN A 118 -2.13 -0.93 6.02
C ASN A 118 -3.08 0.27 6.08
N CYS A 119 -2.91 1.19 7.02
CA CYS A 119 -3.78 2.35 7.19
C CYS A 119 -3.22 3.62 6.48
N ASP A 120 -4.08 4.63 6.34
CA ASP A 120 -4.00 5.78 5.44
C ASP A 120 -2.59 6.37 5.27
N LYS A 121 -2.09 7.13 6.26
CA LYS A 121 -0.81 7.86 6.18
C LYS A 121 0.43 6.98 6.37
N ILE A 122 0.24 5.76 6.86
CA ILE A 122 1.32 4.81 7.11
C ILE A 122 1.93 4.33 5.79
N ILE A 123 1.08 4.03 4.80
CA ILE A 123 1.49 3.55 3.49
C ILE A 123 2.42 4.56 2.78
N PRO A 124 2.04 5.83 2.57
CA PRO A 124 2.93 6.80 1.94
C PRO A 124 4.15 7.13 2.80
N GLY A 125 4.05 7.12 4.14
CA GLY A 125 5.23 7.31 5.02
C GLY A 125 6.28 6.21 4.83
N MET A 126 5.83 4.96 4.72
CA MET A 126 6.71 3.83 4.39
C MET A 126 7.28 3.93 2.96
N MET A 127 6.48 4.36 1.98
CA MET A 127 6.97 4.59 0.60
C MET A 127 8.00 5.73 0.52
N MET A 128 7.82 6.78 1.30
CA MET A 128 8.79 7.88 1.41
C MET A 128 10.12 7.38 2.00
N ALA A 129 10.09 6.61 3.09
CA ALA A 129 11.30 6.00 3.64
C ALA A 129 12.00 5.09 2.64
N MET A 130 11.24 4.28 1.91
CA MET A 130 11.77 3.43 0.83
C MET A 130 12.53 4.24 -0.22
N ALA A 131 11.89 5.30 -0.74
CA ALA A 131 12.49 6.15 -1.76
C ALA A 131 13.74 6.88 -1.24
N ARG A 132 13.67 7.45 -0.04
CA ARG A 132 14.75 8.20 0.62
C ARG A 132 15.99 7.35 0.89
N LEU A 133 15.80 6.12 1.38
CA LEU A 133 16.90 5.24 1.78
C LEU A 133 17.62 4.60 0.58
N ASP A 134 16.89 4.35 -0.51
CA ASP A 134 17.38 3.65 -1.71
C ASP A 134 18.15 2.35 -1.40
N ILE A 135 17.64 1.58 -0.44
CA ILE A 135 18.08 0.22 -0.08
C ILE A 135 17.07 -0.74 -0.71
N PRO A 136 17.45 -1.95 -1.19
CA PRO A 136 16.49 -2.93 -1.70
C PRO A 136 15.30 -3.07 -0.75
N ALA A 137 14.09 -2.82 -1.24
CA ALA A 137 12.91 -2.70 -0.38
C ALA A 137 11.63 -3.10 -1.12
N ILE A 138 10.73 -3.75 -0.40
CA ILE A 138 9.42 -4.22 -0.90
C ILE A 138 8.31 -3.89 0.09
N ILE A 139 7.13 -3.52 -0.42
CA ILE A 139 5.92 -3.34 0.39
C ILE A 139 5.04 -4.58 0.33
N VAL A 140 4.56 -5.01 1.50
CA VAL A 140 3.43 -5.95 1.61
C VAL A 140 2.43 -5.44 2.64
N SER A 141 1.25 -5.03 2.18
CA SER A 141 0.18 -4.51 3.02
C SER A 141 -0.52 -5.61 3.81
N GLY A 142 -1.27 -5.20 4.84
CA GLY A 142 -2.22 -6.07 5.54
C GLY A 142 -3.44 -6.48 4.70
N GLY A 143 -3.80 -5.70 3.68
CA GLY A 143 -4.97 -5.91 2.83
C GLY A 143 -6.26 -5.25 3.36
N PRO A 144 -7.26 -5.07 2.50
CA PRO A 144 -8.56 -4.51 2.87
C PRO A 144 -9.39 -5.46 3.71
N MET A 145 -10.22 -4.89 4.59
CA MET A 145 -11.28 -5.62 5.27
C MET A 145 -12.39 -5.98 4.27
N LEU A 146 -13.14 -7.03 4.58
CA LEU A 146 -14.37 -7.34 3.85
C LEU A 146 -15.45 -6.30 4.14
N ALA A 147 -16.37 -6.11 3.19
CA ALA A 147 -17.54 -5.27 3.44
C ALA A 147 -18.46 -5.92 4.48
N GLY A 148 -19.07 -5.10 5.34
CA GLY A 148 -20.11 -5.54 6.26
C GLY A 148 -21.41 -5.90 5.54
N THR A 149 -22.35 -6.50 6.26
CA THR A 149 -23.70 -6.77 5.74
C THR A 149 -24.74 -6.33 6.75
N HIS A 150 -25.67 -5.48 6.32
CA HIS A 150 -26.81 -5.02 7.11
C HIS A 150 -28.09 -5.26 6.30
N ARG A 151 -29.01 -6.08 6.84
CA ARG A 151 -30.32 -6.40 6.21
C ARG A 151 -30.20 -6.82 4.73
N GLY A 152 -29.20 -7.64 4.42
CA GLY A 152 -28.94 -8.16 3.07
C GLY A 152 -28.24 -7.19 2.11
N ARG A 153 -27.83 -6.00 2.58
CA ARG A 153 -27.07 -5.02 1.78
C ARG A 153 -25.64 -4.93 2.28
N LYS A 154 -24.69 -4.79 1.36
CA LYS A 154 -23.31 -4.47 1.70
C LYS A 154 -23.24 -3.09 2.34
N VAL A 155 -22.48 -2.98 3.42
CA VAL A 155 -22.25 -1.74 4.17
C VAL A 155 -20.78 -1.62 4.55
N ASP A 156 -20.37 -0.42 4.93
CA ASP A 156 -18.98 -0.06 5.23
C ASP A 156 -18.95 1.13 6.20
N LEU A 157 -17.76 1.57 6.58
CA LEU A 157 -17.57 2.70 7.51
C LEU A 157 -18.30 3.97 7.05
N ILE A 158 -18.27 4.29 5.74
CA ILE A 158 -18.96 5.49 5.23
C ILE A 158 -20.49 5.36 5.35
N SER A 159 -21.04 4.14 5.24
CA SER A 159 -22.46 3.88 5.52
C SER A 159 -22.86 4.29 6.94
N VAL A 160 -21.98 4.10 7.93
CA VAL A 160 -22.22 4.51 9.32
C VAL A 160 -22.21 6.03 9.44
N PHE A 161 -21.25 6.72 8.80
CA PHE A 161 -21.23 8.19 8.78
C PHE A 161 -22.48 8.78 8.12
N GLU A 162 -22.94 8.20 7.00
CA GLU A 162 -24.18 8.58 6.34
C GLU A 162 -25.40 8.36 7.26
N ALA A 163 -25.44 7.23 7.98
CA ALA A 163 -26.50 6.88 8.92
C ALA A 163 -26.58 7.86 10.12
N VAL A 164 -25.46 8.35 10.64
CA VAL A 164 -25.47 9.42 11.67
C VAL A 164 -26.21 10.65 11.16
N GLY A 165 -25.97 11.05 9.92
CA GLY A 165 -26.70 12.15 9.27
C GLY A 165 -28.19 11.84 9.12
N GLN A 166 -28.56 10.61 8.78
CA GLN A 166 -29.95 10.17 8.65
C GLN A 166 -30.71 10.19 9.99
N VAL A 167 -30.07 9.76 11.08
CA VAL A 167 -30.64 9.85 12.43
C VAL A 167 -30.84 11.32 12.84
N ALA A 168 -29.83 12.18 12.60
CA ALA A 168 -29.91 13.59 12.98
C ALA A 168 -31.07 14.34 12.31
N ARG A 169 -31.44 13.95 11.07
CA ARG A 169 -32.60 14.50 10.34
C ARG A 169 -33.91 13.73 10.55
N GLY A 170 -33.95 12.74 11.43
CA GLY A 170 -35.14 11.93 11.74
C GLY A 170 -35.55 10.93 10.65
N ALA A 171 -34.66 10.59 9.73
CA ALA A 171 -34.92 9.63 8.63
C ALA A 171 -34.52 8.18 8.97
N MET A 172 -33.86 7.97 10.12
CA MET A 172 -33.46 6.67 10.63
C MET A 172 -33.61 6.65 12.16
N GLU A 173 -34.00 5.52 12.72
CA GLU A 173 -34.06 5.34 14.17
C GLU A 173 -32.68 5.10 14.77
N LYS A 174 -32.46 5.54 16.02
CA LYS A 174 -31.20 5.30 16.74
C LYS A 174 -30.87 3.80 16.89
N GLY A 175 -31.88 2.95 17.04
CA GLY A 175 -31.68 1.49 17.12
C GLY A 175 -31.09 0.92 15.84
N GLU A 176 -31.54 1.38 14.68
CA GLU A 176 -30.99 0.96 13.38
C GLU A 176 -29.54 1.42 13.19
N LEU A 177 -29.18 2.61 13.69
CA LEU A 177 -27.78 3.05 13.68
C LEU A 177 -26.88 2.13 14.52
N LEU A 178 -27.35 1.69 15.70
CA LEU A 178 -26.60 0.76 16.56
C LEU A 178 -26.44 -0.63 15.91
N GLU A 179 -27.48 -1.12 15.22
CA GLU A 179 -27.38 -2.35 14.41
C GLU A 179 -26.32 -2.22 13.32
N LEU A 180 -26.32 -1.09 12.60
CA LEU A 180 -25.36 -0.82 11.53
C LEU A 180 -23.93 -0.70 12.06
N GLU A 181 -23.72 0.00 13.18
CA GLU A 181 -22.43 0.12 13.88
C GLU A 181 -21.81 -1.26 14.15
N GLY A 182 -22.62 -2.20 14.63
CA GLY A 182 -22.17 -3.55 14.98
C GLY A 182 -21.77 -4.46 13.81
N CYS A 183 -22.08 -4.10 12.56
CA CYS A 183 -21.86 -4.96 11.39
C CYS A 183 -21.10 -4.32 10.22
N ALA A 184 -20.90 -3.00 10.21
CA ALA A 184 -20.29 -2.29 9.08
C ALA A 184 -18.80 -2.60 8.86
N CYS A 185 -18.05 -2.90 9.93
CA CYS A 185 -16.62 -3.23 9.88
C CYS A 185 -16.40 -4.63 10.49
N PRO A 186 -16.57 -5.71 9.73
CA PRO A 186 -16.72 -7.07 10.27
C PRO A 186 -15.42 -7.74 10.73
N GLY A 187 -14.25 -7.14 10.48
CA GLY A 187 -12.97 -7.77 10.78
C GLY A 187 -11.74 -6.91 10.46
N PRO A 188 -10.54 -7.52 10.48
CA PRO A 188 -9.29 -6.80 10.25
C PRO A 188 -9.15 -6.33 8.80
N GLY A 189 -8.34 -5.30 8.61
CA GLY A 189 -7.95 -4.76 7.30
C GLY A 189 -8.15 -3.25 7.18
N SER A 190 -7.60 -2.64 6.12
CA SER A 190 -7.93 -1.26 5.76
C SER A 190 -9.41 -1.14 5.42
N CYS A 191 -9.94 0.09 5.28
CA CYS A 191 -11.35 0.30 4.93
C CYS A 191 -11.80 -0.55 3.73
N ALA A 192 -13.08 -0.92 3.63
CA ALA A 192 -13.55 -1.80 2.55
C ALA A 192 -13.66 -1.11 1.16
N GLY A 193 -13.74 0.23 1.14
CA GLY A 193 -13.86 1.05 -0.08
C GLY A 193 -12.53 1.65 -0.57
N MET A 194 -12.53 2.27 -1.74
CA MET A 194 -11.38 2.94 -2.36
C MET A 194 -11.10 4.31 -1.73
N PHE A 195 -10.76 4.30 -0.44
CA PHE A 195 -10.21 5.46 0.27
C PHE A 195 -8.68 5.50 0.15
N THR A 196 -8.01 6.47 0.79
CA THR A 196 -6.57 6.67 0.64
C THR A 196 -5.75 5.40 0.91
N ALA A 197 -6.08 4.64 1.96
CA ALA A 197 -5.35 3.41 2.28
C ALA A 197 -5.35 2.42 1.10
N ASN A 198 -6.51 2.18 0.49
CA ASN A 198 -6.61 1.25 -0.62
C ASN A 198 -6.11 1.85 -1.94
N SER A 199 -6.27 3.17 -2.13
CA SER A 199 -5.66 3.87 -3.26
C SER A 199 -4.15 3.66 -3.21
N MET A 200 -3.48 4.06 -2.13
CA MET A 200 -2.03 3.92 -1.98
C MET A 200 -1.57 2.45 -2.00
N ASN A 201 -2.30 1.52 -1.40
CA ASN A 201 -1.96 0.09 -1.51
C ASN A 201 -2.07 -0.42 -2.95
N CYS A 202 -3.08 -0.01 -3.73
CA CYS A 202 -3.17 -0.35 -5.15
C CYS A 202 -2.07 0.33 -5.98
N LEU A 203 -1.76 1.59 -5.67
CA LEU A 203 -0.69 2.34 -6.34
C LEU A 203 0.70 1.78 -6.05
N SER A 204 0.90 1.09 -4.91
CA SER A 204 2.14 0.35 -4.68
C SER A 204 2.40 -0.74 -5.72
N GLU A 205 1.35 -1.38 -6.26
CA GLU A 205 1.49 -2.33 -7.36
C GLU A 205 1.79 -1.62 -8.68
N ALA A 206 1.10 -0.49 -8.94
CA ALA A 206 1.26 0.28 -10.17
C ALA A 206 2.64 0.96 -10.29
N LEU A 207 3.19 1.43 -9.16
CA LEU A 207 4.57 1.91 -9.02
C LEU A 207 5.60 0.78 -9.15
N GLY A 208 5.16 -0.49 -9.10
CA GLY A 208 6.04 -1.65 -9.16
C GLY A 208 6.79 -1.94 -7.86
N ILE A 209 6.41 -1.34 -6.71
CA ILE A 209 7.09 -1.51 -5.41
C ILE A 209 6.45 -2.57 -4.50
N ALA A 210 5.38 -3.21 -4.97
CA ALA A 210 4.74 -4.35 -4.32
C ALA A 210 4.44 -5.46 -5.34
N LEU A 211 4.36 -6.69 -4.86
CA LEU A 211 3.97 -7.83 -5.70
C LEU A 211 2.48 -7.77 -6.07
N PRO A 212 2.07 -8.34 -7.22
CA PRO A 212 0.67 -8.39 -7.65
C PRO A 212 -0.29 -8.92 -6.58
N GLY A 213 -1.43 -8.25 -6.44
CA GLY A 213 -2.47 -8.55 -5.45
C GLY A 213 -2.29 -7.83 -4.10
N ASN A 214 -1.21 -7.08 -3.91
CA ASN A 214 -0.95 -6.34 -2.67
C ASN A 214 -2.09 -5.41 -2.25
N GLY A 215 -2.71 -4.68 -3.18
CA GLY A 215 -3.76 -3.72 -2.89
C GLY A 215 -5.15 -4.32 -2.72
N THR A 216 -5.38 -5.53 -3.20
CA THR A 216 -6.74 -6.03 -3.44
C THR A 216 -7.06 -7.31 -2.66
N ILE A 217 -6.08 -8.20 -2.42
CA ILE A 217 -6.32 -9.44 -1.67
C ILE A 217 -6.81 -9.13 -0.25
N PRO A 218 -8.01 -9.57 0.18
CA PRO A 218 -8.53 -9.26 1.50
C PRO A 218 -7.62 -9.74 2.65
N ALA A 219 -7.66 -9.02 3.77
CA ALA A 219 -6.82 -9.28 4.95
C ALA A 219 -6.98 -10.71 5.49
N VAL A 220 -8.21 -11.25 5.43
CA VAL A 220 -8.56 -12.58 5.95
C VAL A 220 -8.34 -13.71 4.95
N ASP A 221 -7.94 -13.42 3.72
CA ASP A 221 -7.73 -14.43 2.68
C ASP A 221 -6.37 -15.12 2.84
N ALA A 222 -6.32 -16.45 2.69
CA ALA A 222 -5.07 -17.21 2.75
C ALA A 222 -4.00 -16.75 1.73
N ARG A 223 -4.42 -16.15 0.61
CA ARG A 223 -3.53 -15.49 -0.37
C ARG A 223 -2.69 -14.39 0.28
N ARG A 224 -3.18 -13.69 1.29
CA ARG A 224 -2.46 -12.61 1.98
C ARG A 224 -1.22 -13.15 2.70
N ILE A 225 -1.35 -14.28 3.40
CA ILE A 225 -0.23 -14.96 4.05
C ILE A 225 0.77 -15.50 3.02
N ARG A 226 0.28 -16.05 1.90
CA ARG A 226 1.17 -16.48 0.80
C ARG A 226 1.95 -15.31 0.21
N LEU A 227 1.29 -14.17 -0.04
CA LEU A 227 1.93 -12.96 -0.56
C LEU A 227 3.01 -12.44 0.40
N ALA A 228 2.76 -12.46 1.70
CA ALA A 228 3.74 -12.08 2.72
C ALA A 228 4.99 -12.98 2.68
N LYS A 229 4.83 -14.31 2.60
CA LYS A 229 5.95 -15.26 2.43
C LYS A 229 6.73 -14.99 1.15
N LEU A 230 6.02 -14.81 0.03
CA LEU A 230 6.64 -14.52 -1.27
C LEU A 230 7.41 -13.19 -1.24
N SER A 231 6.89 -12.18 -0.55
CA SER A 231 7.59 -10.90 -0.37
C SER A 231 8.87 -11.06 0.46
N GLY A 232 8.82 -11.89 1.51
CA GLY A 232 9.98 -12.25 2.32
C GLY A 232 11.04 -13.05 1.54
N ILE A 233 10.63 -13.93 0.63
CA ILE A 233 11.57 -14.60 -0.28
C ILE A 233 12.18 -13.57 -1.24
N ARG A 234 11.31 -12.76 -1.85
CA ARG A 234 11.71 -11.84 -2.91
C ARG A 234 12.69 -10.77 -2.45
N ILE A 235 12.52 -10.23 -1.24
CA ILE A 235 13.45 -9.20 -0.74
C ILE A 235 14.89 -9.70 -0.63
N VAL A 236 15.11 -10.98 -0.28
CA VAL A 236 16.46 -11.55 -0.20
C VAL A 236 17.08 -11.66 -1.59
N GLU A 237 16.29 -12.00 -2.60
CA GLU A 237 16.73 -12.01 -4.00
C GLU A 237 17.04 -10.59 -4.49
N MET A 238 16.18 -9.61 -4.18
CA MET A 238 16.41 -8.20 -4.50
C MET A 238 17.71 -7.67 -3.92
N VAL A 239 18.09 -8.09 -2.71
CA VAL A 239 19.39 -7.75 -2.11
C VAL A 239 20.55 -8.32 -2.94
N ARG A 240 20.44 -9.55 -3.46
CA ARG A 240 21.46 -10.16 -4.31
C ARG A 240 21.58 -9.49 -5.68
N GLU A 241 20.45 -9.01 -6.21
CA GLU A 241 20.35 -8.30 -7.48
C GLU A 241 20.70 -6.80 -7.39
N ASP A 242 20.89 -6.27 -6.17
CA ASP A 242 20.92 -4.83 -5.90
C ASP A 242 19.69 -4.12 -6.51
N LEU A 243 18.50 -4.73 -6.43
CA LEU A 243 17.29 -4.14 -6.98
C LEU A 243 16.73 -3.10 -6.00
N ARG A 244 17.15 -1.84 -6.21
CA ARG A 244 16.87 -0.69 -5.34
C ARG A 244 15.67 0.14 -5.82
N PRO A 245 14.98 0.85 -4.92
CA PRO A 245 13.86 1.75 -5.26
C PRO A 245 14.17 2.71 -6.41
N SER A 246 15.36 3.30 -6.49
CA SER A 246 15.77 4.19 -7.61
C SER A 246 15.74 3.54 -8.99
N LYS A 247 15.81 2.20 -9.09
CA LYS A 247 15.69 1.45 -10.35
C LYS A 247 14.23 1.21 -10.75
N ILE A 248 13.29 1.38 -9.83
CA ILE A 248 11.86 1.06 -9.97
C ILE A 248 11.02 2.34 -10.03
N LEU A 249 11.20 3.22 -9.04
CA LEU A 249 10.54 4.51 -8.90
C LEU A 249 11.11 5.50 -9.92
N THR A 250 10.69 5.34 -11.16
CA THR A 250 10.98 6.20 -12.31
C THR A 250 9.80 7.10 -12.61
N ARG A 251 10.01 8.14 -13.43
CA ARG A 251 8.91 9.01 -13.89
C ARG A 251 7.79 8.18 -14.52
N GLU A 252 8.15 7.19 -15.32
CA GLU A 252 7.25 6.24 -15.98
C GLU A 252 6.43 5.43 -14.97
N ALA A 253 7.05 4.97 -13.87
CA ALA A 253 6.33 4.29 -12.81
C ALA A 253 5.31 5.20 -12.11
N PHE A 254 5.65 6.47 -11.86
CA PHE A 254 4.70 7.45 -11.33
C PHE A 254 3.56 7.77 -12.31
N GLU A 255 3.85 7.88 -13.61
CA GLU A 255 2.81 8.06 -14.63
C GLU A 255 1.87 6.84 -14.71
N ASN A 256 2.39 5.62 -14.57
CA ASN A 256 1.59 4.41 -14.44
C ASN A 256 0.67 4.47 -13.21
N ALA A 257 1.20 4.89 -12.07
CA ALA A 257 0.43 5.03 -10.84
C ALA A 257 -0.70 6.04 -11.00
N ILE A 258 -0.42 7.23 -11.55
CA ILE A 258 -1.46 8.24 -11.80
C ILE A 258 -2.53 7.71 -12.76
N ALA A 259 -2.14 7.02 -13.85
CA ALA A 259 -3.12 6.44 -14.78
C ALA A 259 -4.01 5.39 -14.08
N VAL A 260 -3.45 4.55 -13.21
CA VAL A 260 -4.22 3.59 -12.43
C VAL A 260 -5.16 4.28 -11.44
N ASP A 261 -4.70 5.33 -10.78
CA ASP A 261 -5.49 6.13 -9.83
C ASP A 261 -6.72 6.76 -10.49
N MET A 262 -6.50 7.39 -11.66
CA MET A 262 -7.55 7.99 -12.47
C MET A 262 -8.56 6.95 -12.97
N ALA A 263 -8.12 5.72 -13.22
CA ALA A 263 -8.94 4.65 -13.77
C ALA A 263 -9.91 4.03 -12.77
N PHE A 264 -9.59 4.02 -11.47
CA PHE A 264 -10.50 3.57 -10.41
C PHE A 264 -11.12 4.70 -9.59
N GLY A 265 -10.76 5.95 -9.87
CA GLY A 265 -11.25 7.13 -9.14
C GLY A 265 -10.79 7.09 -7.68
N GLY A 266 -9.47 7.20 -7.47
CA GLY A 266 -8.86 7.18 -6.16
C GLY A 266 -9.27 8.29 -5.20
N SER A 267 -8.63 8.27 -4.04
CA SER A 267 -8.72 9.36 -3.07
C SER A 267 -7.86 10.52 -3.51
N THR A 268 -8.40 11.74 -3.50
CA THR A 268 -7.65 12.97 -3.84
C THR A 268 -6.38 13.18 -3.00
N ASN A 269 -6.25 12.49 -1.85
CA ASN A 269 -5.01 12.48 -1.06
C ASN A 269 -3.82 11.85 -1.81
N THR A 270 -4.04 11.07 -2.87
CA THR A 270 -2.98 10.54 -3.74
C THR A 270 -2.22 11.67 -4.41
N VAL A 271 -2.88 12.78 -4.76
CA VAL A 271 -2.30 14.01 -5.32
C VAL A 271 -1.38 14.71 -4.30
N LEU A 272 -1.53 14.44 -3.00
CA LEU A 272 -0.57 14.88 -1.96
C LEU A 272 0.56 13.87 -1.75
N HIS A 273 0.25 12.58 -1.84
CA HIS A 273 1.17 11.51 -1.45
C HIS A 273 2.14 11.11 -2.57
N LEU A 274 1.67 10.98 -3.81
CA LEU A 274 2.54 10.65 -4.94
C LEU A 274 3.64 11.70 -5.17
N PRO A 275 3.38 13.02 -5.15
CA PRO A 275 4.46 14.00 -5.27
C PRO A 275 5.44 13.98 -4.10
N ALA A 276 4.97 13.68 -2.88
CA ALA A 276 5.87 13.53 -1.74
C ALA A 276 6.82 12.35 -1.90
N ILE A 277 6.31 11.19 -2.34
CA ILE A 277 7.13 9.99 -2.62
C ILE A 277 8.07 10.26 -3.81
N ALA A 278 7.58 10.92 -4.86
CA ALA A 278 8.39 11.28 -6.02
C ALA A 278 9.55 12.21 -5.63
N ARG A 279 9.30 13.19 -4.75
CA ARG A 279 10.33 14.09 -4.24
C ARG A 279 11.43 13.34 -3.48
N GLU A 280 11.08 12.38 -2.64
CA GLU A 280 12.06 11.52 -1.95
C GLU A 280 12.87 10.67 -2.94
N ALA A 281 12.28 10.32 -4.09
CA ALA A 281 12.96 9.64 -5.19
C ALA A 281 13.73 10.60 -6.14
N GLY A 282 13.76 11.90 -5.86
CA GLY A 282 14.40 12.90 -6.73
C GLY A 282 13.66 13.18 -8.04
N ILE A 283 12.36 12.86 -8.12
CA ILE A 283 11.51 13.02 -9.30
C ILE A 283 10.53 14.17 -9.10
N GLU A 284 10.45 15.05 -10.10
CA GLU A 284 9.46 16.11 -10.14
C GLU A 284 8.14 15.60 -10.74
N LEU A 285 7.08 15.71 -9.93
CA LEU A 285 5.72 15.30 -10.28
C LEU A 285 4.77 16.50 -10.18
N PRO A 286 4.76 17.39 -11.19
CA PRO A 286 3.97 18.61 -11.16
C PRO A 286 2.47 18.30 -11.25
N LEU A 287 1.63 19.12 -10.61
CA LEU A 287 0.18 18.87 -10.53
C LEU A 287 -0.49 18.86 -11.91
N GLU A 288 0.02 19.60 -12.88
CA GLU A 288 -0.48 19.63 -14.25
C GLU A 288 -0.38 18.26 -14.94
N LEU A 289 0.56 17.42 -14.49
CA LEU A 289 0.68 16.05 -15.00
C LEU A 289 -0.55 15.21 -14.66
N PHE A 290 -1.16 15.43 -13.49
CA PHE A 290 -2.39 14.72 -13.11
C PHE A 290 -3.53 15.04 -14.07
N ASN A 291 -3.71 16.32 -14.44
CA ASN A 291 -4.70 16.71 -15.44
C ASN A 291 -4.41 16.09 -16.81
N ARG A 292 -3.16 16.18 -17.30
CA ARG A 292 -2.79 15.60 -18.60
C ARG A 292 -3.05 14.09 -18.66
N ILE A 293 -2.82 13.38 -17.56
CA ILE A 293 -3.10 11.94 -17.49
C ILE A 293 -4.60 11.67 -17.35
N SER A 294 -5.31 12.45 -16.52
CA SER A 294 -6.76 12.34 -16.34
C SER A 294 -7.53 12.51 -17.66
N ASP A 295 -7.13 13.48 -18.49
CA ASP A 295 -7.78 13.77 -19.79
C ASP A 295 -7.78 12.58 -20.76
N ARG A 296 -6.76 11.73 -20.68
CA ARG A 296 -6.59 10.56 -21.56
C ARG A 296 -6.99 9.25 -20.91
N THR A 297 -7.26 9.23 -19.61
CA THR A 297 -7.48 8.00 -18.83
C THR A 297 -8.96 7.81 -18.53
N PRO A 298 -9.57 6.70 -18.98
CA PRO A 298 -10.99 6.45 -18.71
C PRO A 298 -11.21 5.97 -17.26
N HIS A 299 -12.23 6.52 -16.59
CA HIS A 299 -12.72 5.95 -15.33
C HIS A 299 -13.49 4.64 -15.62
N ILE A 300 -12.90 3.50 -15.27
CA ILE A 300 -13.38 2.15 -15.63
C ILE A 300 -13.78 1.28 -14.44
N CYS A 301 -13.42 1.66 -13.22
CA CYS A 301 -13.77 0.90 -12.02
C CYS A 301 -14.35 1.84 -10.96
N ASN A 302 -15.66 1.76 -10.70
CA ASN A 302 -16.33 2.66 -9.76
C ASN A 302 -16.61 1.96 -8.42
N LEU A 303 -15.74 2.19 -7.44
CA LEU A 303 -15.79 1.60 -6.10
C LEU A 303 -16.37 2.58 -5.08
N ARG A 304 -16.82 2.09 -3.93
CA ARG A 304 -17.20 2.95 -2.79
C ARG A 304 -16.05 3.91 -2.46
N PRO A 305 -16.30 5.20 -2.22
CA PRO A 305 -17.61 5.83 -2.08
C PRO A 305 -18.31 6.20 -3.41
N GLY A 306 -17.59 6.27 -4.54
CA GLY A 306 -18.13 6.72 -5.83
C GLY A 306 -19.08 5.75 -6.53
N GLY A 307 -19.00 4.46 -6.21
CA GLY A 307 -19.80 3.39 -6.81
C GLY A 307 -20.23 2.30 -5.83
N PRO A 308 -20.89 1.24 -6.31
CA PRO A 308 -21.54 0.24 -5.44
C PRO A 308 -20.61 -0.89 -4.97
N TYR A 309 -19.40 -0.98 -5.51
CA TYR A 309 -18.49 -2.12 -5.32
C TYR A 309 -17.41 -1.83 -4.26
N HIS A 310 -16.88 -2.90 -3.64
CA HIS A 310 -15.81 -2.83 -2.64
C HIS A 310 -14.51 -3.46 -3.16
N LEU A 311 -13.41 -3.35 -2.40
CA LEU A 311 -12.11 -3.89 -2.84
C LEU A 311 -12.12 -5.41 -3.06
N GLU A 312 -12.91 -6.15 -2.29
CA GLU A 312 -13.11 -7.60 -2.50
C GLU A 312 -13.71 -7.93 -3.88
N ASP A 313 -14.53 -7.03 -4.43
CA ASP A 313 -15.13 -7.20 -5.75
C ASP A 313 -14.09 -6.90 -6.84
N LEU A 314 -13.23 -5.89 -6.62
CA LEU A 314 -12.10 -5.60 -7.50
C LEU A 314 -11.10 -6.77 -7.55
N ASP A 315 -10.74 -7.34 -6.38
CA ASP A 315 -9.88 -8.53 -6.31
C ASP A 315 -10.44 -9.69 -7.15
N ARG A 316 -11.73 -10.01 -6.97
CA ARG A 316 -12.42 -11.06 -7.74
C ARG A 316 -12.46 -10.77 -9.24
N ALA A 317 -12.51 -9.49 -9.62
CA ALA A 317 -12.49 -9.05 -11.02
C ALA A 317 -11.10 -9.10 -11.70
N GLY A 318 -10.04 -9.35 -10.93
CA GLY A 318 -8.66 -9.46 -11.42
C GLY A 318 -7.71 -8.41 -10.83
N GLY A 319 -8.18 -7.57 -9.91
CA GLY A 319 -7.36 -6.63 -9.16
C GLY A 319 -6.75 -5.50 -9.99
N VAL A 320 -5.70 -4.89 -9.46
CA VAL A 320 -4.97 -3.79 -10.11
C VAL A 320 -4.37 -4.22 -11.45
N GLN A 321 -3.90 -5.46 -11.55
CA GLN A 321 -3.29 -5.97 -12.77
C GLN A 321 -4.28 -6.00 -13.95
N ALA A 322 -5.55 -6.31 -13.70
CA ALA A 322 -6.59 -6.26 -14.74
C ALA A 322 -6.89 -4.83 -15.21
N ILE A 323 -6.84 -3.85 -14.29
CA ILE A 323 -6.93 -2.42 -14.64
C ILE A 323 -5.74 -2.01 -15.53
N MET A 324 -4.51 -2.32 -15.10
CA MET A 324 -3.30 -2.00 -15.84
C MET A 324 -3.27 -2.66 -17.22
N ALA A 325 -3.78 -3.90 -17.36
CA ALA A 325 -3.90 -4.56 -18.66
C ALA A 325 -4.80 -3.80 -19.64
N ILE A 326 -5.96 -3.30 -19.19
CA ILE A 326 -6.87 -2.47 -20.02
C ILE A 326 -6.22 -1.14 -20.38
N LEU A 327 -5.57 -0.49 -19.42
CA LEU A 327 -4.89 0.78 -19.65
C LEU A 327 -3.74 0.63 -20.65
N ARG A 328 -3.05 -0.51 -20.64
CA ARG A 328 -2.00 -0.85 -21.61
C ARG A 328 -2.55 -0.93 -23.04
N GLU A 329 -3.73 -1.50 -23.26
CA GLU A 329 -4.40 -1.49 -24.59
C GLU A 329 -4.65 -0.07 -25.10
N GLY A 330 -4.77 0.90 -24.19
CA GLY A 330 -4.92 2.31 -24.48
C GLY A 330 -3.62 3.11 -24.58
N ASN A 331 -2.44 2.48 -24.51
CA ASN A 331 -1.13 3.16 -24.41
C ASN A 331 -1.02 4.11 -23.20
N LEU A 332 -1.68 3.78 -22.09
CA LEU A 332 -1.66 4.56 -20.85
C LEU A 332 -0.73 3.99 -19.77
N ILE A 333 -0.10 2.85 -20.06
CA ILE A 333 0.87 2.19 -19.20
C ILE A 333 2.20 2.10 -19.94
N HIS A 334 3.28 2.49 -19.26
CA HIS A 334 4.67 2.29 -19.64
C HIS A 334 5.08 0.84 -19.33
N PRO A 335 5.17 -0.05 -20.34
CA PRO A 335 5.36 -1.49 -20.11
C PRO A 335 6.79 -1.83 -19.69
N GLU A 336 7.77 -1.01 -20.03
CA GLU A 336 9.19 -1.27 -19.74
C GLU A 336 9.60 -0.88 -18.30
N ALA A 337 8.70 -0.24 -17.54
CA ALA A 337 8.96 0.10 -16.15
C ALA A 337 9.26 -1.17 -15.33
N LEU A 338 10.34 -1.15 -14.55
CA LEU A 338 10.77 -2.29 -13.74
C LEU A 338 9.88 -2.44 -12.49
N THR A 339 9.77 -3.66 -11.96
CA THR A 339 9.04 -3.93 -10.72
C THR A 339 9.90 -4.70 -9.72
N VAL A 340 9.49 -4.75 -8.45
CA VAL A 340 10.13 -5.54 -7.39
C VAL A 340 10.25 -7.01 -7.72
N SER A 341 9.43 -7.54 -8.65
CA SER A 341 9.54 -8.92 -9.12
C SER A 341 10.79 -9.21 -9.96
N GLY A 342 11.55 -8.18 -10.34
CA GLY A 342 12.67 -8.28 -11.28
C GLY A 342 12.23 -8.29 -12.75
N LYS A 343 10.92 -8.23 -13.01
CA LYS A 343 10.33 -8.17 -14.35
C LYS A 343 9.78 -6.78 -14.65
N THR A 344 9.65 -6.48 -15.93
CA THR A 344 8.95 -5.28 -16.40
C THR A 344 7.45 -5.38 -16.16
N VAL A 345 6.74 -4.25 -16.07
CA VAL A 345 5.27 -4.20 -16.00
C VAL A 345 4.65 -4.99 -17.15
N GLY A 346 5.19 -4.84 -18.36
CA GLY A 346 4.71 -5.52 -19.55
C GLY A 346 4.77 -7.05 -19.46
N GLU A 347 5.77 -7.59 -18.75
CA GLU A 347 5.92 -9.02 -18.47
C GLU A 347 5.01 -9.50 -17.35
N VAL A 348 4.85 -8.71 -16.27
CA VAL A 348 3.92 -9.02 -15.17
C VAL A 348 2.49 -9.11 -15.69
N LEU A 349 2.14 -8.27 -16.66
CA LEU A 349 0.81 -8.25 -17.27
C LEU A 349 0.55 -9.35 -18.30
N LYS A 350 1.57 -10.16 -18.69
CA LYS A 350 1.37 -11.25 -19.65
C LYS A 350 0.41 -12.30 -19.08
N GLY A 351 -0.70 -12.56 -19.78
CA GLY A 351 -1.67 -13.57 -19.39
C GLY A 351 -2.62 -13.14 -18.25
N VAL A 352 -2.58 -11.87 -17.83
CA VAL A 352 -3.56 -11.33 -16.88
C VAL A 352 -4.93 -11.28 -17.58
N GLY A 353 -5.83 -12.14 -17.13
CA GLY A 353 -7.21 -12.17 -17.59
C GLY A 353 -8.13 -11.32 -16.71
N ARG A 354 -9.17 -10.74 -17.31
CA ARG A 354 -10.23 -10.06 -16.57
C ARG A 354 -11.39 -11.00 -16.27
N ARG A 355 -12.01 -10.80 -15.10
CA ARG A 355 -13.27 -11.42 -14.69
C ARG A 355 -14.24 -10.30 -14.28
N GLY A 356 -15.56 -10.51 -14.41
CA GLY A 356 -16.55 -9.55 -13.90
C GLY A 356 -16.53 -8.16 -14.57
N TRP A 357 -17.05 -8.07 -15.80
CA TRP A 357 -17.08 -6.85 -16.62
C TRP A 357 -17.85 -5.67 -16.01
N GLU A 358 -18.67 -5.93 -14.99
CA GLU A 358 -19.44 -4.89 -14.31
C GLU A 358 -18.59 -4.06 -13.33
N VAL A 359 -17.57 -4.68 -12.72
CA VAL A 359 -16.65 -4.03 -11.78
C VAL A 359 -15.52 -3.32 -12.51
N ILE A 360 -14.92 -3.99 -13.51
CA ILE A 360 -13.87 -3.41 -14.36
C ILE A 360 -14.41 -3.31 -15.79
N ARG A 361 -14.87 -2.12 -16.15
CA ARG A 361 -15.50 -1.89 -17.45
C ARG A 361 -14.46 -1.75 -18.56
N PRO A 362 -14.74 -2.25 -19.78
CA PRO A 362 -13.89 -1.98 -20.93
C PRO A 362 -13.98 -0.50 -21.34
N LYS A 363 -13.02 -0.02 -22.12
CA LYS A 363 -12.90 1.40 -22.52
C LYS A 363 -14.15 1.95 -23.24
N ASP A 364 -14.85 1.11 -23.99
CA ASP A 364 -16.09 1.45 -24.70
C ASP A 364 -17.32 1.54 -23.79
N ARG A 365 -17.27 0.99 -22.57
CA ARG A 365 -18.36 1.05 -21.56
C ARG A 365 -17.95 1.77 -20.27
N ARG A 366 -16.88 2.55 -20.31
CA ARG A 366 -16.35 3.35 -19.20
C ARG A 366 -17.41 4.21 -18.52
N HIS A 367 -17.23 4.50 -17.24
CA HIS A 367 -18.15 5.36 -16.48
C HIS A 367 -18.04 6.82 -16.91
N LYS A 368 -16.81 7.31 -17.16
CA LYS A 368 -16.52 8.66 -17.66
C LYS A 368 -15.38 8.61 -18.68
N PRO A 369 -15.33 9.56 -19.64
CA PRO A 369 -14.24 9.65 -20.61
C PRO A 369 -12.91 10.08 -20.03
N THR A 370 -12.94 10.82 -18.93
CA THR A 370 -11.77 11.29 -18.19
C THR A 370 -11.65 10.56 -16.85
N GLY A 371 -10.53 10.80 -16.17
CA GLY A 371 -10.23 10.24 -14.85
C GLY A 371 -11.19 10.71 -13.76
N GLY A 372 -11.06 10.09 -12.59
CA GLY A 372 -11.86 10.41 -11.41
C GLY A 372 -11.58 11.78 -10.79
N GLU A 373 -10.43 12.38 -11.07
CA GLU A 373 -9.94 13.58 -10.40
C GLU A 373 -9.48 14.67 -11.40
N GLY A 374 -9.44 15.91 -10.93
CA GLY A 374 -8.94 17.07 -11.67
C GLY A 374 -8.41 18.16 -10.75
N VAL A 375 -7.28 18.74 -11.13
CA VAL A 375 -6.64 19.89 -10.48
C VAL A 375 -7.18 21.17 -11.09
N VAL A 376 -7.61 22.11 -10.23
CA VAL A 376 -8.19 23.39 -10.63
C VAL A 376 -7.23 24.52 -10.31
N TYR A 377 -7.05 25.43 -11.26
CA TYR A 377 -6.25 26.64 -11.12
C TYR A 377 -7.14 27.86 -11.29
N GLY A 378 -6.78 28.96 -10.63
CA GLY A 378 -7.47 30.24 -10.78
C GLY A 378 -7.00 31.27 -9.78
N ASN A 379 -7.65 32.45 -9.79
CA ASN A 379 -7.33 33.54 -8.87
C ASN A 379 -7.50 33.20 -7.38
N LEU A 380 -8.24 32.15 -7.03
CA LEU A 380 -8.42 31.64 -5.66
C LEU A 380 -7.49 30.46 -5.31
N ALA A 381 -6.86 29.84 -6.31
CA ALA A 381 -6.00 28.66 -6.19
C ALA A 381 -4.89 28.80 -7.24
N ALA A 382 -3.92 29.64 -6.92
CA ALA A 382 -2.83 30.06 -7.80
C ALA A 382 -1.75 28.99 -7.96
#